data_AF-A0A821K5Q2-F1
#
_entry.id   AF-A0A821K5Q2-F1
#
_cell.length_a   1.000
_cell.length_b   1.000
_cell.length_c   1.000
_cell.angle_alpha   90.00
_cell.angle_beta   90.00
_cell.angle_gamma   90.00
#
_symmetry.space_group_name_H-M   'P 1'
#
loop_
_entity.id
_entity.type
_entity.pdbx_description
1 polymer ?
#
loop_
_entity_poly.entity_id
_entity_poly.type
_entity_poly.pdbx_seq_one_letter_code
_entity_poly.pdbx_strand_id
1 'polypeptide(L)'
;FPIIFHDFIDDLTLFHVYIILREIVSHIYANPIRKSWLPYLDGLYKQFYSLMIELLPDYVTPKVHFITESPRSIEMYGLPILNSCIRFESKHLYFKHLAIRAFNFKNPLLTLSKRHQLRHCMLNTSHSCFYSSSITIRSSKSIKYFKLSLPIRRLLIDDVKETDLICECASIDYHHINIRPKPLMIHHLMHAEEVPVFCEVHYILNIVGKWFVIAETLDTVSFNEKL
;
A
#
# COMPACT_ATOMS: atom_id res chain seq x y z
N PHE A 1 -19.21 -6.34 -0.82
CA PHE A 1 -20.24 -5.50 -1.46
C PHE A 1 -21.59 -6.12 -1.14
N PRO A 2 -22.56 -5.36 -0.62
CA PRO A 2 -23.91 -5.90 -0.45
C PRO A 2 -24.49 -6.22 -1.84
N ILE A 3 -25.05 -7.40 -1.99
CA ILE A 3 -25.83 -7.81 -3.16
C ILE A 3 -27.24 -7.28 -2.92
N ILE A 4 -27.72 -6.40 -3.80
CA ILE A 4 -29.07 -5.82 -3.71
C ILE A 4 -29.90 -6.50 -4.79
N PHE A 5 -30.97 -7.20 -4.38
CA PHE A 5 -31.94 -7.78 -5.29
C PHE A 5 -32.92 -6.69 -5.74
N HIS A 6 -33.04 -6.51 -7.05
CA HIS A 6 -33.84 -5.45 -7.69
C HIS A 6 -35.34 -5.59 -7.42
N ASP A 7 -35.82 -6.81 -7.18
CA ASP A 7 -37.24 -7.18 -7.26
C ASP A 7 -38.09 -6.78 -6.03
N PHE A 8 -37.50 -6.16 -5.00
CA PHE A 8 -38.20 -5.78 -3.76
C PHE A 8 -38.20 -4.26 -3.46
N ILE A 9 -37.76 -3.42 -4.40
CA ILE A 9 -37.59 -1.98 -4.15
C ILE A 9 -38.82 -1.21 -4.65
N ASP A 10 -39.92 -1.34 -3.91
CA ASP A 10 -41.13 -0.52 -4.16
C ASP A 10 -41.09 0.84 -3.42
N ASP A 11 -40.08 1.08 -2.57
CA ASP A 11 -39.84 2.39 -1.92
C ASP A 11 -38.63 3.12 -2.56
N LEU A 12 -38.89 3.77 -3.70
CA LEU A 12 -37.89 4.34 -4.62
C LEU A 12 -37.06 5.53 -4.07
N THR A 13 -37.48 6.19 -3.00
CA THR A 13 -36.86 7.46 -2.55
C THR A 13 -35.54 7.24 -1.81
N LEU A 14 -35.48 6.23 -0.93
CA LEU A 14 -34.24 5.85 -0.24
C LEU A 14 -33.21 5.26 -1.21
N PHE A 15 -33.66 4.63 -2.29
CA PHE A 15 -32.76 4.15 -3.34
C PHE A 15 -32.04 5.30 -4.04
N HIS A 16 -32.70 6.45 -4.20
CA HIS A 16 -32.06 7.64 -4.76
C HIS A 16 -30.91 8.15 -3.87
N VAL A 17 -31.08 8.15 -2.55
CA VAL A 17 -30.02 8.46 -1.59
C VAL A 17 -28.81 7.52 -1.78
N TYR A 18 -29.08 6.23 -1.93
CA TYR A 18 -28.03 5.23 -2.17
C TYR A 18 -27.30 5.43 -3.50
N ILE A 19 -28.01 5.73 -4.59
CA ILE A 19 -27.39 5.98 -5.91
C ILE A 19 -26.40 7.13 -5.81
N ILE A 20 -26.81 8.26 -5.21
CA ILE A 20 -25.95 9.43 -5.08
C ILE A 20 -24.74 9.11 -4.18
N LEU A 21 -24.96 8.41 -3.06
CA LEU A 21 -23.85 7.98 -2.21
C LEU A 21 -22.87 7.07 -2.94
N ARG A 22 -23.36 6.13 -3.74
CA ARG A 22 -22.53 5.22 -4.55
C ARG A 22 -21.73 6.01 -5.59
N GLU A 23 -22.33 7.01 -6.20
CA GLU A 23 -21.67 7.89 -7.17
C GLU A 23 -20.57 8.72 -6.50
N ILE A 24 -20.85 9.33 -5.35
CA ILE A 24 -19.87 10.02 -4.52
C ILE A 24 -18.68 9.09 -4.20
N VAL A 25 -18.96 7.89 -3.70
CA VAL A 25 -17.93 6.90 -3.38
C VAL A 25 -17.12 6.53 -4.63
N SER A 26 -17.77 6.32 -5.78
CA SER A 26 -17.06 6.00 -7.03
C SER A 26 -16.07 7.09 -7.42
N HIS A 27 -16.42 8.36 -7.23
CA HIS A 27 -15.53 9.48 -7.49
C HIS A 27 -14.41 9.61 -6.46
N ILE A 28 -14.68 9.44 -5.16
CA ILE A 28 -13.66 9.47 -4.09
C ILE A 28 -12.58 8.38 -4.31
N TYR A 29 -13.00 7.21 -4.80
CA TYR A 29 -12.13 6.06 -5.04
C TYR A 29 -11.51 6.05 -6.45
N ALA A 30 -11.91 6.96 -7.34
CA ALA A 30 -11.28 7.09 -8.66
C ALA A 30 -9.85 7.64 -8.50
N ASN A 31 -8.84 6.90 -8.94
CA ASN A 31 -7.45 7.38 -8.92
C ASN A 31 -6.91 7.45 -10.36
N PRO A 32 -6.56 8.64 -10.90
CA PRO A 32 -6.53 9.97 -10.26
C PRO A 32 -7.86 10.76 -10.33
N ILE A 33 -8.12 11.64 -9.35
CA ILE A 33 -9.21 12.65 -9.41
C ILE A 33 -8.72 13.89 -10.17
N ARG A 34 -9.53 14.37 -11.11
CA ARG A 34 -9.32 15.66 -11.79
C ARG A 34 -9.91 16.80 -10.95
N LYS A 35 -9.17 17.89 -10.74
CA LYS A 35 -9.67 19.07 -10.02
C LYS A 35 -10.94 19.67 -10.64
N SER A 36 -11.10 19.54 -11.96
CA SER A 36 -12.30 19.96 -12.68
C SER A 36 -13.59 19.26 -12.22
N TRP A 37 -13.50 18.13 -11.51
CA TRP A 37 -14.66 17.40 -10.99
C TRP A 37 -15.11 17.88 -9.61
N LEU A 38 -14.30 18.69 -8.91
CA LEU A 38 -14.64 19.17 -7.56
C LEU A 38 -15.97 19.94 -7.49
N PRO A 39 -16.31 20.84 -8.44
CA PRO A 39 -17.60 21.51 -8.42
C PRO A 39 -18.78 20.54 -8.60
N TYR A 40 -18.60 19.50 -9.40
CA TYR A 40 -19.62 18.46 -9.59
C TYR A 40 -19.79 17.62 -8.33
N LEU A 41 -18.69 17.21 -7.70
CA LEU A 41 -18.71 16.51 -6.42
C LEU A 41 -19.40 17.32 -5.32
N ASP A 42 -19.13 18.62 -5.24
CA ASP A 42 -19.80 19.53 -4.30
C ASP A 42 -21.31 19.55 -4.50
N GLY A 43 -21.78 19.56 -5.76
CA GLY A 43 -23.19 19.40 -6.10
C GLY A 43 -23.78 18.08 -5.60
N LEU A 44 -23.10 16.96 -5.84
CA LEU A 44 -23.54 15.64 -5.37
C LEU A 44 -23.62 15.55 -3.85
N TYR A 45 -22.65 16.12 -3.12
CA TYR A 45 -22.67 16.12 -1.65
C TYR A 45 -23.81 16.94 -1.08
N LYS A 46 -24.08 18.12 -1.66
CA LYS A 46 -25.23 18.96 -1.27
C LYS A 46 -26.55 18.24 -1.53
N GLN A 47 -26.69 17.62 -2.71
CA GLN A 47 -27.87 16.84 -3.06
C GLN A 47 -28.07 15.66 -2.10
N PHE A 48 -27.01 14.92 -1.79
CA PHE A 48 -27.03 13.83 -0.81
C PHE A 48 -27.47 14.33 0.57
N TYR A 49 -26.89 15.42 1.05
CA TYR A 49 -27.21 15.99 2.35
C TYR A 49 -28.67 16.47 2.43
N SER A 50 -29.17 17.14 1.38
CA SER A 50 -30.57 17.55 1.28
C SER A 50 -31.53 16.36 1.36
N LEU A 51 -31.25 15.28 0.61
CA LEU A 51 -32.09 14.08 0.64
C LEU A 51 -32.01 13.34 1.98
N MET A 52 -30.85 13.36 2.64
CA MET A 52 -30.70 12.81 3.99
C MET A 52 -31.56 13.58 5.00
N ILE A 53 -31.61 14.91 4.93
CA ILE A 53 -32.49 15.72 5.79
C ILE A 53 -33.96 15.44 5.48
N GLU A 54 -34.32 15.38 4.20
CA GLU A 54 -35.71 15.22 3.77
C GLU A 54 -36.27 13.84 4.11
N LEU A 55 -35.52 12.78 3.81
CA LEU A 55 -36.00 11.39 3.89
C LEU A 55 -35.60 10.69 5.20
N LEU A 56 -34.50 11.11 5.84
CA LEU A 56 -33.90 10.45 7.00
C LEU A 56 -33.39 11.46 8.06
N PRO A 57 -34.22 12.43 8.51
CA PRO A 57 -33.78 13.52 9.39
C PRO A 57 -33.12 13.03 10.69
N ASP A 58 -33.66 11.95 11.28
CA ASP A 58 -33.15 11.37 12.53
C ASP A 58 -31.78 10.68 12.38
N TYR A 59 -31.33 10.44 11.14
CA TYR A 59 -30.07 9.75 10.83
C TYR A 59 -28.99 10.70 10.31
N VAL A 60 -29.22 12.02 10.33
CA VAL A 60 -28.23 13.04 9.98
C VAL A 60 -27.21 13.17 11.12
N THR A 61 -26.23 12.28 11.10
CA THR A 61 -25.12 12.29 12.06
C THR A 61 -24.04 13.31 11.68
N PRO A 62 -23.12 13.68 12.59
CA PRO A 62 -21.97 14.52 12.24
C PRO A 62 -21.16 14.00 11.05
N LYS A 63 -21.09 12.67 10.85
CA LYS A 63 -20.44 12.07 9.67
C LYS A 63 -21.10 12.51 8.36
N VAL A 64 -22.44 12.56 8.34
CA VAL A 64 -23.23 13.00 7.19
C VAL A 64 -23.04 14.50 6.94
N HIS A 65 -22.90 15.29 8.00
CA HIS A 65 -22.57 16.71 7.87
C HIS A 65 -21.16 16.94 7.30
N PHE A 66 -20.13 16.28 7.83
CA PHE A 66 -18.75 16.47 7.36
C PHE A 66 -18.51 16.04 5.90
N ILE A 67 -19.39 15.22 5.35
CA ILE A 67 -19.36 14.83 3.94
C ILE A 67 -19.45 16.06 3.03
N THR A 68 -20.18 17.13 3.40
CA THR A 68 -20.26 18.38 2.59
C THR A 68 -18.95 19.15 2.52
N GLU A 69 -18.07 18.99 3.51
CA GLU A 69 -16.73 19.62 3.54
C GLU A 69 -15.67 18.78 2.80
N SER A 70 -16.06 17.63 2.25
CA SER A 70 -15.14 16.73 1.55
C SER A 70 -14.50 17.38 0.31
N PRO A 71 -15.20 18.11 -0.58
CA PRO A 71 -14.57 18.76 -1.73
C PRO A 71 -13.43 19.69 -1.35
N ARG A 72 -13.65 20.53 -0.34
CA ARG A 72 -12.62 21.43 0.21
C ARG A 72 -11.46 20.64 0.81
N SER A 73 -11.75 19.56 1.54
CA SER A 73 -10.73 18.67 2.08
C SER A 73 -9.91 18.00 0.97
N ILE A 74 -10.54 17.60 -0.13
CA ILE A 74 -9.87 17.01 -1.30
C ILE A 74 -8.97 18.04 -1.99
N GLU A 75 -9.43 19.28 -2.10
CA GLU A 75 -8.65 20.37 -2.68
C GLU A 75 -7.39 20.68 -1.87
N MET A 76 -7.50 20.70 -0.53
CA MET A 76 -6.40 21.02 0.38
C MET A 76 -5.43 19.85 0.61
N TYR A 77 -5.95 18.63 0.78
CA TYR A 77 -5.17 17.48 1.26
C TYR A 77 -5.06 16.33 0.25
N GLY A 78 -5.69 16.44 -0.92
CA GLY A 78 -5.71 15.39 -1.93
C GLY A 78 -6.76 14.31 -1.66
N LEU A 79 -6.66 13.18 -2.38
CA LEU A 79 -7.72 12.16 -2.35
C LEU A 79 -7.93 11.56 -0.95
N PRO A 80 -9.18 11.35 -0.50
CA PRO A 80 -9.47 10.81 0.84
C PRO A 80 -8.92 9.40 1.04
N ILE A 81 -8.81 8.60 -0.04
CA ILE A 81 -8.26 7.25 0.05
C ILE A 81 -6.78 7.23 0.46
N LEU A 82 -6.01 8.25 0.09
CA LEU A 82 -4.60 8.36 0.47
C LEU A 82 -4.45 8.58 1.98
N ASN A 83 -5.44 9.24 2.59
CA ASN A 83 -5.50 9.53 4.02
C ASN A 83 -6.42 8.54 4.78
N SER A 84 -6.85 7.46 4.13
CA SER A 84 -7.80 6.52 4.74
C SER A 84 -7.13 5.58 5.75
N CYS A 85 -7.83 5.29 6.85
CA CYS A 85 -7.41 4.29 7.83
C CYS A 85 -7.56 2.84 7.35
N ILE A 86 -8.11 2.61 6.15
CA ILE A 86 -8.38 1.24 5.64
C ILE A 86 -7.10 0.41 5.57
N ARG A 87 -5.97 1.02 5.15
CA ARG A 87 -4.67 0.33 5.10
C ARG A 87 -4.16 -0.04 6.49
N PHE A 88 -4.35 0.87 7.45
CA PHE A 88 -3.99 0.62 8.85
C PHE A 88 -4.82 -0.52 9.44
N GLU A 89 -6.15 -0.47 9.30
CA GLU A 89 -7.06 -1.51 9.77
C GLU A 89 -6.77 -2.87 9.12
N SER A 90 -6.53 -2.88 7.81
CA SER A 90 -6.17 -4.10 7.07
C SER A 90 -4.88 -4.73 7.61
N LYS A 91 -3.88 -3.91 7.97
CA LYS A 91 -2.64 -4.40 8.60
C LYS A 91 -2.89 -4.86 10.03
N HIS A 92 -3.76 -4.17 10.77
CA HIS A 92 -4.11 -4.49 12.15
C HIS A 92 -4.87 -5.82 12.27
N LEU A 93 -5.67 -6.17 11.27
CA LEU A 93 -6.42 -7.43 11.22
C LEU A 93 -5.52 -8.67 11.38
N TYR A 94 -4.33 -8.66 10.77
CA TYR A 94 -3.33 -9.71 10.95
C TYR A 94 -2.95 -9.89 12.42
N PHE A 95 -2.66 -8.79 13.12
CA PHE A 95 -2.27 -8.82 14.53
C PHE A 95 -3.43 -9.25 15.43
N LYS A 96 -4.65 -8.79 15.14
CA LYS A 96 -5.85 -9.19 15.88
C LYS A 96 -6.08 -10.71 15.81
N HIS A 97 -6.00 -11.28 14.61
CA HIS A 97 -6.14 -12.73 14.44
C HIS A 97 -5.02 -13.50 15.13
N LEU A 98 -3.79 -13.02 15.04
CA LEU A 98 -2.66 -13.67 15.66
C LEU A 98 -2.74 -13.61 17.19
N ALA A 99 -3.16 -12.48 17.77
CA ALA A 99 -3.31 -12.32 19.22
C ALA A 99 -4.33 -13.33 19.78
N ILE A 100 -5.46 -13.50 19.11
CA ILE A 100 -6.50 -14.47 19.49
C ILE A 100 -5.97 -15.91 19.40
N ARG A 101 -5.21 -16.24 18.34
CA ARG A 101 -4.74 -17.61 18.08
C ARG A 101 -3.47 -18.00 18.84
N ALA A 102 -2.66 -17.03 19.26
CA ALA A 102 -1.39 -17.32 19.92
C ALA A 102 -1.57 -17.77 21.37
N PHE A 103 -2.71 -17.44 22.00
CA PHE A 103 -3.02 -17.74 23.41
C PHE A 103 -1.88 -17.36 24.38
N ASN A 104 -1.02 -16.41 24.01
CA ASN A 104 0.08 -15.93 24.85
C ASN A 104 -0.27 -14.56 25.44
N PHE A 105 -0.64 -14.58 26.72
CA PHE A 105 -1.04 -13.39 27.47
C PHE A 105 0.11 -12.76 28.28
N LYS A 106 1.26 -13.43 28.40
CA LYS A 106 2.39 -12.95 29.22
C LYS A 106 3.16 -11.82 28.53
N ASN A 107 3.42 -11.96 27.24
CA ASN A 107 4.01 -10.90 26.42
C ASN A 107 3.45 -10.96 24.98
N PRO A 108 2.22 -10.45 24.77
CA PRO A 108 1.56 -10.51 23.47
C PRO A 108 2.32 -9.67 22.43
N LEU A 109 2.87 -8.51 22.80
CA LEU A 109 3.58 -7.62 21.88
C LEU A 109 4.82 -8.29 21.28
N LEU A 110 5.65 -8.95 22.11
CA LEU A 110 6.81 -9.70 21.64
C LEU A 110 6.42 -10.85 20.71
N THR A 111 5.33 -11.55 21.03
CA THR A 111 4.86 -12.66 20.19
C THR A 111 4.37 -12.16 18.83
N LEU A 112 3.61 -11.07 18.82
CA LEU A 112 3.07 -10.44 17.62
C LEU A 112 4.19 -9.89 16.72
N SER A 113 5.20 -9.24 17.31
CA SER A 113 6.34 -8.69 16.57
C SER A 113 7.19 -9.80 15.94
N LYS A 114 7.56 -10.83 16.71
CA LYS A 114 8.36 -11.96 16.20
C LYS A 114 7.67 -12.70 15.06
N ARG A 115 6.38 -13.03 15.22
CA ARG A 115 5.59 -13.71 14.18
C ARG A 115 5.44 -12.87 12.92
N HIS A 116 5.32 -11.56 13.05
CA HIS A 116 5.27 -10.64 11.91
C HIS A 116 6.61 -10.59 11.16
N GLN A 117 7.73 -10.50 11.88
CA GLN A 117 9.07 -10.53 11.30
C GLN A 117 9.35 -11.85 10.58
N LEU A 118 9.04 -12.99 11.21
CA LEU A 118 9.15 -14.33 10.61
C LEU A 118 8.32 -14.44 9.33
N ARG A 119 7.08 -13.95 9.33
CA ARG A 119 6.22 -13.95 8.15
C ARG A 119 6.83 -13.13 7.01
N HIS A 120 7.42 -11.97 7.30
CA HIS A 120 8.08 -11.16 6.27
C HIS A 120 9.34 -11.81 5.73
N CYS A 121 10.16 -12.41 6.60
CA CYS A 121 11.33 -13.17 6.16
C CYS A 121 10.90 -14.29 5.21
N MET A 122 9.91 -15.10 5.61
CA MET A 122 9.38 -16.16 4.77
C MET A 122 8.88 -15.62 3.42
N LEU A 123 8.11 -14.53 3.40
CA LEU A 123 7.63 -13.95 2.14
C LEU A 123 8.80 -13.51 1.23
N ASN A 124 9.85 -12.92 1.80
CA ASN A 124 11.00 -12.41 1.05
C ASN A 124 11.99 -13.51 0.62
N THR A 125 12.12 -14.61 1.37
CA THR A 125 13.08 -15.68 1.10
C THR A 125 12.48 -16.93 0.47
N SER A 126 11.16 -17.13 0.54
CA SER A 126 10.53 -18.34 0.01
C SER A 126 10.52 -18.33 -1.52
N HIS A 127 11.09 -19.38 -2.11
CA HIS A 127 11.01 -19.64 -3.55
C HIS A 127 9.60 -20.06 -4.03
N SER A 128 8.62 -20.19 -3.12
CA SER A 128 7.40 -20.97 -3.34
C SER A 128 6.07 -20.23 -3.15
N CYS A 129 6.05 -18.91 -2.96
CA CYS A 129 4.78 -18.18 -2.86
C CYS A 129 4.15 -17.90 -4.24
N PHE A 130 3.60 -18.97 -4.82
CA PHE A 130 2.66 -19.07 -5.96
C PHE A 130 3.15 -18.57 -7.33
N TYR A 131 3.86 -19.47 -8.03
CA TYR A 131 3.87 -19.70 -9.49
C TYR A 131 3.60 -18.49 -10.41
N SER A 132 4.33 -17.41 -10.21
CA SER A 132 4.59 -16.47 -11.28
C SER A 132 6.02 -15.97 -11.17
N SER A 133 6.89 -16.52 -12.01
CA SER A 133 8.22 -15.97 -12.27
C SER A 133 8.16 -14.68 -13.10
N SER A 134 6.96 -14.19 -13.47
CA SER A 134 6.83 -12.97 -14.27
C SER A 134 7.04 -11.75 -13.40
N ILE A 135 8.17 -11.07 -13.59
CA ILE A 135 8.42 -9.76 -13.01
C ILE A 135 7.58 -8.74 -13.78
N THR A 136 6.70 -8.03 -13.06
CA THR A 136 5.93 -6.94 -13.66
C THR A 136 6.58 -5.59 -13.31
N ILE A 137 6.79 -4.78 -14.34
CA ILE A 137 7.49 -3.49 -14.25
C ILE A 137 6.44 -2.39 -14.27
N ARG A 138 6.51 -1.44 -13.33
CA ARG A 138 5.62 -0.27 -13.36
C ARG A 138 6.17 0.88 -14.20
N SER A 139 7.48 1.14 -14.10
CA SER A 139 8.17 2.15 -14.89
C SER A 139 9.67 1.89 -14.90
N SER A 140 10.31 2.11 -16.05
CA SER A 140 11.75 1.99 -16.22
C SER A 140 12.32 3.18 -16.99
N LYS A 141 13.59 3.50 -16.73
CA LYS A 141 14.39 4.48 -17.47
C LYS A 141 15.69 3.83 -17.93
N SER A 142 16.09 4.10 -19.17
CA SER A 142 17.40 3.67 -19.65
C SER A 142 18.49 4.54 -19.05
N ILE A 143 19.57 3.90 -18.59
CA ILE A 143 20.71 4.55 -17.95
C ILE A 143 21.99 4.10 -18.63
N LYS A 144 22.91 5.04 -18.81
CA LYS A 144 24.26 4.74 -19.30
C LYS A 144 25.11 4.16 -18.17
N TYR A 145 25.96 3.19 -18.47
CA TYR A 145 26.90 2.59 -17.51
C TYR A 145 27.66 3.66 -16.70
N PHE A 146 28.12 4.73 -17.36
CA PHE A 146 28.83 5.86 -16.73
C PHE A 146 28.03 6.71 -15.74
N LYS A 147 26.72 6.48 -15.58
CA LYS A 147 25.91 7.14 -14.54
C LYS A 147 25.77 6.31 -13.26
N LEU A 148 26.11 5.02 -13.27
CA LEU A 148 26.14 4.20 -12.06
C LEU A 148 27.29 4.64 -11.16
N SER A 149 27.12 4.57 -9.84
CA SER A 149 28.21 4.89 -8.91
C SER A 149 29.35 3.86 -9.04
N LEU A 150 30.58 4.27 -8.74
CA LEU A 150 31.76 3.40 -8.82
C LEU A 150 31.62 2.10 -7.98
N PRO A 151 31.06 2.11 -6.75
CA PRO A 151 30.86 0.89 -5.98
C PRO A 151 29.93 -0.11 -6.68
N ILE A 152 28.85 0.39 -7.30
CA ILE A 152 27.89 -0.46 -8.02
C ILE A 152 28.51 -1.05 -9.27
N ARG A 153 29.26 -0.24 -10.02
CA ARG A 153 29.99 -0.73 -11.18
C ARG A 153 30.93 -1.86 -10.79
N ARG A 154 31.68 -1.70 -9.69
CA ARG A 154 32.58 -2.73 -9.14
C ARG A 154 31.86 -4.03 -8.81
N LEU A 155 30.69 -3.93 -8.18
CA LEU A 155 29.86 -5.10 -7.83
C LEU A 155 29.35 -5.83 -9.08
N LEU A 156 29.19 -5.11 -10.19
CA LEU A 156 28.61 -5.60 -11.44
C LEU A 156 29.65 -5.85 -12.56
N ILE A 157 30.96 -5.78 -12.26
CA ILE A 157 32.03 -5.87 -13.29
C ILE A 157 31.92 -7.16 -14.11
N ASP A 158 31.65 -8.28 -13.46
CA ASP A 158 31.63 -9.58 -14.11
C ASP A 158 30.33 -9.84 -14.91
N ASP A 159 29.26 -9.10 -14.57
CA ASP A 159 27.92 -9.30 -15.14
C ASP A 159 27.52 -8.25 -16.19
N VAL A 160 28.28 -7.16 -16.34
CA VAL A 160 27.86 -5.97 -17.11
C VAL A 160 29.00 -5.43 -17.96
N LYS A 161 28.78 -5.39 -19.28
CA LYS A 161 29.65 -4.71 -20.24
C LYS A 161 29.23 -3.25 -20.38
N GLU A 162 30.18 -2.38 -20.73
CA GLU A 162 29.89 -0.95 -20.94
C GLU A 162 28.85 -0.68 -22.04
N THR A 163 28.71 -1.62 -22.99
CA THR A 163 27.75 -1.58 -24.10
C THR A 163 26.36 -2.08 -23.75
N ASP A 164 26.16 -2.65 -22.57
CA ASP A 164 24.91 -3.29 -22.21
C ASP A 164 23.79 -2.26 -21.97
N LEU A 165 22.59 -2.62 -22.40
CA LEU A 165 21.39 -1.84 -22.12
C LEU A 165 21.00 -2.02 -20.66
N ILE A 166 21.16 -0.96 -19.88
CA ILE A 166 20.83 -0.92 -18.45
C ILE A 166 19.54 -0.13 -18.28
N CYS A 167 18.55 -0.75 -17.65
CA CYS A 167 17.26 -0.15 -17.32
C CYS A 167 17.09 -0.08 -15.80
N GLU A 168 17.05 1.13 -15.24
CA GLU A 168 16.69 1.31 -13.83
C GLU A 168 15.16 1.39 -13.71
N CYS A 169 14.60 0.59 -12.81
CA CYS A 169 13.17 0.49 -12.57
C CYS A 169 12.80 1.19 -11.26
N ALA A 170 11.67 1.91 -11.25
CA ALA A 170 11.19 2.56 -10.04
C ALA A 170 10.54 1.57 -9.05
N SER A 171 10.01 0.46 -9.56
CA SER A 171 9.51 -0.65 -8.76
C SER A 171 9.37 -1.91 -9.59
N ILE A 172 9.55 -3.05 -8.96
CA ILE A 172 9.18 -4.36 -9.53
C ILE A 172 8.19 -5.05 -8.62
N ASP A 173 7.23 -5.74 -9.23
CA ASP A 173 6.32 -6.64 -8.54
C ASP A 173 6.83 -8.07 -8.80
N TYR A 174 7.37 -8.71 -7.75
CA TYR A 174 7.97 -10.05 -7.77
C TYR A 174 7.36 -10.90 -6.65
N HIS A 175 6.75 -12.05 -6.98
CA HIS A 175 6.03 -12.91 -6.02
C HIS A 175 5.06 -12.15 -5.12
N HIS A 176 4.29 -11.23 -5.69
CA HIS A 176 3.34 -10.34 -5.00
C HIS A 176 3.98 -9.36 -3.99
N ILE A 177 5.31 -9.27 -3.96
CA ILE A 177 6.04 -8.25 -3.22
C ILE A 177 6.37 -7.12 -4.18
N ASN A 178 5.90 -5.93 -3.82
CA ASN A 178 6.28 -4.71 -4.52
C ASN A 178 7.60 -4.20 -3.94
N ILE A 179 8.70 -4.41 -4.66
CA ILE A 179 10.02 -3.92 -4.30
C ILE A 179 10.19 -2.52 -4.87
N ARG A 180 10.61 -1.57 -4.04
CA ARG A 180 10.90 -0.19 -4.43
C ARG A 180 12.25 0.24 -3.84
N PRO A 181 12.95 1.18 -4.48
CA PRO A 181 14.11 1.84 -3.87
C PRO A 181 13.70 2.69 -2.66
N LYS A 182 14.53 2.68 -1.60
CA LYS A 182 14.46 3.39 -0.30
C LYS A 182 13.73 2.71 0.86
N PRO A 183 12.61 1.98 0.69
CA PRO A 183 12.02 1.24 1.80
C PRO A 183 13.00 0.22 2.40
N LEU A 184 12.95 0.10 3.72
CA LEU A 184 13.60 -0.98 4.44
C LEU A 184 12.86 -2.29 4.20
N MET A 185 13.60 -3.30 3.78
CA MET A 185 13.14 -4.67 3.65
C MET A 185 13.82 -5.54 4.71
N ILE A 186 13.15 -6.61 5.14
CA ILE A 186 13.77 -7.61 6.00
C ILE A 186 14.38 -8.67 5.08
N HIS A 187 15.71 -8.81 5.10
CA HIS A 187 16.41 -9.79 4.27
C HIS A 187 16.34 -11.19 4.88
N HIS A 188 16.68 -11.31 6.16
CA HIS A 188 16.70 -12.58 6.90
C HIS A 188 16.71 -12.31 8.42
N LEU A 189 16.58 -13.38 9.22
CA LEU A 189 16.79 -13.33 10.66
C LEU A 189 18.18 -13.87 11.01
N MET A 190 18.91 -13.20 11.90
CA MET A 190 20.13 -13.77 12.46
C MET A 190 19.77 -14.95 13.39
N HIS A 191 20.36 -16.12 13.14
CA HIS A 191 19.97 -17.39 13.76
C HIS A 191 20.09 -17.43 15.29
N ALA A 192 21.01 -16.67 15.89
CA ALA A 192 21.26 -16.72 17.34
C ALA A 192 20.23 -15.94 18.17
N GLU A 193 19.69 -14.84 17.62
CA GLU A 193 18.89 -13.87 18.40
C GLU A 193 17.52 -13.57 17.78
N GLU A 194 17.18 -14.19 16.64
CA GLU A 194 15.97 -13.89 15.86
C GLU A 194 15.84 -12.40 15.48
N VAL A 195 16.96 -11.69 15.42
CA VAL A 195 17.01 -10.27 15.09
C VAL A 195 16.86 -10.10 13.58
N PRO A 196 15.91 -9.28 13.09
CA PRO A 196 15.77 -9.01 11.67
C PRO A 196 16.96 -8.21 11.16
N VAL A 197 17.61 -8.73 10.12
CA VAL A 197 18.57 -7.96 9.33
C VAL A 197 17.80 -7.18 8.28
N PHE A 198 17.87 -5.87 8.39
CA PHE A 198 17.24 -4.97 7.44
C PHE A 198 18.17 -4.72 6.26
N CYS A 199 17.59 -4.45 5.09
CA CYS A 199 18.32 -3.91 3.97
C CYS A 199 17.55 -2.73 3.36
N GLU A 200 18.30 -1.73 2.92
CA GLU A 200 17.77 -0.61 2.15
C GLU A 200 18.03 -0.87 0.67
N VAL A 201 16.97 -0.91 -0.14
CA VAL A 201 17.12 -1.08 -1.60
C VAL A 201 17.51 0.24 -2.22
N HIS A 202 18.66 0.32 -2.88
CA HIS A 202 19.12 1.54 -3.57
C HIS A 202 18.71 1.56 -5.03
N TYR A 203 18.85 0.43 -5.73
CA TYR A 203 18.57 0.34 -7.16
C TYR A 203 17.92 -0.98 -7.55
N ILE A 204 17.08 -0.92 -8.57
CA ILE A 204 16.51 -2.09 -9.24
C ILE A 204 16.89 -1.98 -10.70
N LEU A 205 17.78 -2.86 -11.17
CA LEU A 205 18.33 -2.82 -12.51
C LEU A 205 17.90 -4.04 -13.31
N ASN A 206 17.53 -3.83 -14.56
CA ASN A 206 17.47 -4.88 -15.57
C ASN A 206 18.65 -4.67 -16.53
N ILE A 207 19.48 -5.71 -16.66
CA ILE A 207 20.66 -5.69 -17.54
C ILE A 207 20.60 -6.93 -18.41
N VAL A 208 20.39 -6.73 -19.71
CA VAL A 208 20.29 -7.82 -20.71
C VAL A 208 19.32 -8.93 -20.26
N GLY A 209 18.18 -8.55 -19.67
CA GLY A 209 17.14 -9.48 -19.22
C GLY A 209 17.37 -10.11 -17.83
N LYS A 210 18.53 -9.89 -17.20
CA LYS A 210 18.79 -10.27 -15.81
C LYS A 210 18.38 -9.15 -14.86
N TRP A 211 17.81 -9.53 -13.71
CA TRP A 211 17.33 -8.60 -12.70
C TRP A 211 18.29 -8.53 -11.51
N PHE A 212 18.66 -7.33 -11.13
CA PHE A 212 19.53 -7.05 -9.98
C PHE A 212 18.81 -6.10 -9.03
N VAL A 213 18.69 -6.51 -7.77
CA VAL A 213 18.25 -5.63 -6.68
C VAL A 213 19.49 -5.31 -5.86
N ILE A 214 19.94 -4.06 -5.95
CA ILE A 214 21.09 -3.58 -5.20
C ILE A 214 20.57 -3.01 -3.89
N ALA A 215 20.93 -3.68 -2.79
CA ALA A 215 20.56 -3.27 -1.45
C ALA A 215 21.77 -3.26 -0.54
N GLU A 216 21.74 -2.36 0.44
CA GLU A 216 22.73 -2.26 1.51
C GLU A 216 22.14 -2.90 2.76
N THR A 217 22.86 -3.83 3.37
CA THR A 217 22.48 -4.42 4.65
C THR A 217 22.75 -3.43 5.76
N LEU A 218 21.78 -3.25 6.66
CA LEU A 218 21.88 -2.35 7.80
C LEU A 218 22.16 -3.14 9.07
N ASP A 219 23.21 -2.73 9.77
CA ASP A 219 23.56 -3.30 11.07
C ASP A 219 22.79 -2.61 12.20
N THR A 220 22.37 -3.40 13.18
CA THR A 220 21.73 -2.87 14.38
C THR A 220 22.81 -2.33 15.30
N VAL A 221 22.91 -1.01 15.44
CA VAL A 221 23.95 -0.35 16.25
C VAL A 221 23.65 -0.46 17.75
N SER A 222 22.41 -0.24 18.17
CA SER A 222 21.98 -0.34 19.57
C SER A 222 20.47 -0.42 19.69
N PHE A 223 19.95 -1.16 20.68
CA PHE A 223 18.55 -1.06 21.08
C PHE A 223 18.41 0.05 22.13
N ASN A 224 17.43 0.93 21.95
CA ASN A 224 17.15 1.97 22.93
C ASN A 224 16.47 1.35 24.15
N GLU A 225 17.14 1.32 25.30
CA GLU A 225 16.67 0.64 26.52
C GLU A 225 15.41 1.30 27.16
N LYS A 226 14.92 2.41 26.59
CA LYS A 226 13.82 3.24 27.14
C LYS A 226 12.49 3.15 26.35
N LEU A 227 12.18 2.01 25.74
CA LEU A 227 10.89 1.77 25.07
C LEU A 227 10.06 0.71 25.80
#